data_AF-A0A2T3ZAJ5-F1
#
_entry.id   AF-A0A2T3ZAJ5-F1
#
_cell.length_a   1.000
_cell.length_b   1.000
_cell.length_c   1.000
_cell.angle_alpha   90.00
_cell.angle_beta   90.00
_cell.angle_gamma   90.00
#
_symmetry.space_group_name_H-M   'P 1'
#
loop_
_entity.id
_entity.type
_entity.pdbx_description
1 polymer ?
#
loop_
_entity_poly.entity_id
_entity_poly.type
_entity_poly.pdbx_seq_one_letter_code
_entity_poly.pdbx_strand_id
1 'polypeptide(L)'
;MQFLSQSMGWSECIILATAPLGIITIIVAAIRVGGPSWLKASIGRAAENIASAELELMSSTSKEVCELWNGKDVVRCAGSAPICEFICLVPSEGMSENPAVRVLEIEEASLYINKSYSSDAPPQPKNEVIIVRNTRHAAPNISHNRSKNIGRGELYLTACCGIILQIGVLVYCSFITQYSKITARFQKNGQPVGRYAFPLTLVGTVLLNIGILICSHVVESSTKEEIFTPAEGWQARLVWLQQEKMVGDQEFKSFALSTREDQPRVISSSRVDRHQTTKANELNEIKTIIGTVISLIGFFAQFIGIRGMHWSVSIASLVAVLIMTAMRAWVRRGLTTPIISEPLLPGFELDWFADTFRDLKN
;
A
#
# COMPACT_ATOMS: atom_id res chain seq x y z
N MET A 1 5.38 -1.43 10.29
CA MET A 1 4.07 -1.10 9.67
C MET A 1 4.09 -1.32 8.16
N GLN A 2 4.78 -2.34 7.66
CA GLN A 2 4.99 -2.51 6.21
C GLN A 2 3.68 -2.69 5.42
N PHE A 3 2.64 -3.25 6.06
CA PHE A 3 1.33 -3.38 5.44
C PHE A 3 0.66 -2.02 5.19
N LEU A 4 0.74 -1.11 6.17
CA LEU A 4 0.14 0.23 6.09
C LEU A 4 0.91 1.12 5.11
N SER A 5 2.24 1.08 5.14
CA SER A 5 3.12 1.83 4.22
C SER A 5 3.04 1.33 2.78
N GLN A 6 2.24 0.31 2.50
CA GLN A 6 1.98 -0.22 1.16
C GLN A 6 0.47 -0.36 0.89
N SER A 7 -0.38 0.15 1.79
CA SER A 7 -1.83 0.06 1.66
C SER A 7 -2.34 1.07 0.64
N MET A 8 -3.09 0.61 -0.34
CA MET A 8 -3.65 1.35 -1.46
C MET A 8 -5.10 0.91 -1.69
N GLY A 9 -6.02 1.85 -1.60
CA GLY A 9 -7.44 1.60 -1.82
C GLY A 9 -8.20 1.07 -0.58
N TRP A 10 -9.52 1.26 -0.66
CA TRP A 10 -10.50 0.87 0.36
C TRP A 10 -10.47 -0.61 0.77
N SER A 11 -10.19 -1.53 -0.16
CA SER A 11 -10.16 -2.96 0.13
C SER A 11 -9.03 -3.32 1.10
N GLU A 12 -7.89 -2.64 1.03
CA GLU A 12 -6.77 -2.87 1.95
C GLU A 12 -7.04 -2.27 3.32
N CYS A 13 -7.75 -1.14 3.37
CA CYS A 13 -8.29 -0.59 4.61
C CYS A 13 -9.25 -1.57 5.32
N ILE A 14 -10.10 -2.29 4.56
CA ILE A 14 -10.96 -3.35 5.11
C ILE A 14 -10.15 -4.56 5.61
N ILE A 15 -9.14 -4.99 4.85
CA ILE A 15 -8.25 -6.10 5.25
C ILE A 15 -7.47 -5.75 6.53
N LEU A 16 -7.08 -4.48 6.70
CA LEU A 16 -6.44 -4.01 7.92
C LEU A 16 -7.42 -3.96 9.09
N ALA A 17 -8.66 -3.51 8.85
CA ALA A 17 -9.70 -3.37 9.87
C ALA A 17 -10.23 -4.72 10.39
N THR A 18 -10.23 -5.77 9.58
CA THR A 18 -10.76 -7.09 9.95
C THR A 18 -9.73 -7.91 10.73
N ALA A 19 -10.04 -8.32 11.96
CA ALA A 19 -9.08 -8.95 12.90
C ALA A 19 -7.73 -8.17 12.98
N PRO A 20 -7.76 -6.93 13.46
CA PRO A 20 -6.60 -6.04 13.41
C PRO A 20 -5.48 -6.55 14.33
N LEU A 21 -4.25 -6.52 13.83
CA LEU A 21 -3.04 -6.78 14.62
C LEU A 21 -2.35 -5.43 14.86
N GLY A 22 -1.93 -5.16 16.10
CA GLY A 22 -1.24 -3.91 16.43
C GLY A 22 -2.16 -2.69 16.46
N ILE A 23 -3.36 -2.80 17.03
CA ILE A 23 -4.37 -1.72 17.15
C ILE A 23 -3.74 -0.38 17.57
N ILE A 24 -2.97 -0.37 18.65
CA ILE A 24 -2.30 0.84 19.16
C ILE A 24 -1.34 1.42 18.11
N THR A 25 -0.62 0.57 17.38
CA THR A 25 0.28 1.05 16.34
C THR A 25 -0.47 1.70 15.19
N ILE A 26 -1.66 1.21 14.82
CA ILE A 26 -2.50 1.78 13.75
C ILE A 26 -3.06 3.13 14.19
N ILE A 27 -3.52 3.22 15.44
CA ILE A 27 -3.98 4.46 16.06
C ILE A 27 -2.85 5.50 16.06
N VAL A 28 -1.67 5.13 16.54
CA VAL A 28 -0.48 6.01 16.56
C VAL A 28 -0.09 6.43 15.14
N ALA A 29 -0.15 5.52 14.16
CA ALA A 29 0.13 5.85 12.77
C ALA A 29 -0.83 6.90 12.21
N ALA A 30 -2.13 6.73 12.43
CA ALA A 30 -3.14 7.71 12.02
C ALA A 30 -2.94 9.07 12.69
N ILE A 31 -2.59 9.09 13.99
CA ILE A 31 -2.28 10.34 14.71
C ILE A 31 -1.04 11.03 14.11
N ARG A 32 0.03 10.29 13.83
CA ARG A 32 1.27 10.84 13.26
C ARG A 32 1.03 11.46 11.88
N VAL A 33 0.23 10.82 11.04
CA VAL A 33 -0.08 11.30 9.69
C VAL A 33 -1.11 12.43 9.70
N GLY A 34 -2.31 12.16 10.24
CA GLY A 34 -3.48 13.04 10.11
C GLY A 34 -3.91 13.80 11.37
N GLY A 35 -3.33 13.53 12.53
CA GLY A 35 -3.79 14.09 13.81
C GLY A 35 -3.43 15.56 14.04
N PRO A 36 -4.18 16.28 14.91
CA PRO A 36 -3.86 17.64 15.32
C PRO A 36 -2.63 17.67 16.25
N SER A 37 -1.98 18.83 16.39
CA SER A 37 -0.72 18.97 17.14
C SER A 37 -0.79 18.51 18.60
N TRP A 38 -1.91 18.75 19.29
CA TRP A 38 -2.07 18.31 20.68
C TRP A 38 -2.17 16.78 20.80
N LEU A 39 -2.79 16.11 19.82
CA LEU A 39 -2.92 14.66 19.80
C LEU A 39 -1.59 14.00 19.41
N LYS A 40 -0.80 14.66 18.55
CA LYS A 40 0.59 14.26 18.29
C LYS A 40 1.46 14.43 19.54
N ALA A 41 1.24 15.49 20.33
CA ALA A 41 1.97 15.71 21.57
C ALA A 41 1.72 14.63 22.62
N SER A 42 0.49 14.12 22.74
CA SER A 42 0.17 13.08 23.74
C SER A 42 0.88 11.75 23.48
N ILE A 43 1.24 11.45 22.22
CA ILE A 43 2.03 10.28 21.84
C ILE A 43 3.55 10.57 21.76
N GLY A 44 4.00 11.74 22.21
CA GLY A 44 5.41 12.14 22.20
C GLY A 44 5.95 12.49 20.81
N ARG A 45 5.09 12.87 19.86
CA ARG A 45 5.45 13.18 18.46
C ARG A 45 5.08 14.62 18.07
N ALA A 46 5.08 15.55 19.03
CA ALA A 46 4.71 16.95 18.82
C ALA A 46 5.54 17.67 17.74
N ALA A 47 6.85 17.39 17.70
CA ALA A 47 7.82 18.01 16.80
C ALA A 47 8.34 17.03 15.73
N GLU A 48 7.56 16.00 15.41
CA GLU A 48 7.93 15.03 14.39
C GLU A 48 7.91 15.64 12.98
N ASN A 49 8.95 15.34 12.18
CA ASN A 49 9.00 15.76 10.79
C ASN A 49 7.96 14.99 9.95
N ILE A 50 7.29 15.67 9.03
CA ILE A 50 6.30 15.06 8.13
C ILE A 50 6.96 13.94 7.29
N ALA A 51 8.19 14.17 6.85
CA ALA A 51 8.97 13.18 6.10
C ALA A 51 9.21 11.89 6.89
N SER A 52 9.41 11.95 8.23
CA SER A 52 9.62 10.73 9.01
C SER A 52 8.33 9.93 9.21
N ALA A 53 7.18 10.60 9.31
CA ALA A 53 5.88 9.93 9.30
C ALA A 53 5.58 9.29 7.93
N GLU A 54 5.87 9.99 6.84
CA GLU A 54 5.72 9.45 5.47
C GLU A 54 6.59 8.21 5.25
N LEU A 55 7.88 8.29 5.63
CA LEU A 55 8.87 7.22 5.48
C LEU A 55 8.40 5.89 6.07
N GLU A 56 7.75 5.92 7.24
CA GLU A 56 7.37 4.73 7.98
C GLU A 56 5.94 4.24 7.71
N LEU A 57 5.02 5.14 7.34
CA LEU A 57 3.58 4.89 7.45
C LEU A 57 2.81 5.02 6.14
N MET A 58 3.33 5.75 5.15
CA MET A 58 2.57 6.10 3.94
C MET A 58 3.07 5.33 2.72
N SER A 59 2.21 5.04 1.76
CA SER A 59 2.60 4.46 0.45
C SER A 59 3.34 5.45 -0.45
N SER A 60 3.25 6.75 -0.15
CA SER A 60 3.77 7.81 -1.01
C SER A 60 5.27 8.00 -0.94
N THR A 61 5.81 8.51 -2.05
CA THR A 61 7.12 9.12 -2.13
C THR A 61 6.97 10.63 -2.34
N SER A 62 8.00 11.38 -1.95
CA SER A 62 8.03 12.83 -2.05
C SER A 62 9.46 13.33 -2.29
N LYS A 63 9.65 14.65 -2.32
CA LYS A 63 11.00 15.25 -2.39
C LYS A 63 11.86 14.93 -1.16
N GLU A 64 11.23 14.53 -0.06
CA GLU A 64 11.87 14.25 1.23
C GLU A 64 11.90 12.75 1.57
N VAL A 65 11.19 11.90 0.81
CA VAL A 65 11.13 10.46 1.03
C VAL A 65 11.18 9.76 -0.31
N CYS A 66 12.17 8.89 -0.48
CA CYS A 66 12.36 8.15 -1.72
C CYS A 66 12.67 6.68 -1.46
N GLU A 67 12.62 5.89 -2.53
CA GLU A 67 12.97 4.47 -2.50
C GLU A 67 14.23 4.26 -3.35
N LEU A 68 15.23 3.59 -2.77
CA LEU A 68 16.54 3.38 -3.37
C LEU A 68 17.00 1.93 -3.18
N TRP A 69 17.75 1.41 -4.14
CA TRP A 69 18.33 0.07 -4.08
C TRP A 69 19.70 0.10 -3.41
N ASN A 70 19.84 -0.67 -2.33
CA ASN A 70 21.09 -0.74 -1.56
C ASN A 70 22.04 -1.87 -2.03
N GLY A 71 21.80 -2.48 -3.18
CA GLY A 71 22.53 -3.65 -3.67
C GLY A 71 21.87 -4.99 -3.32
N LYS A 72 20.92 -5.01 -2.39
CA LYS A 72 20.21 -6.23 -1.95
C LYS A 72 18.69 -6.13 -2.01
N ASP A 73 18.13 -5.01 -1.56
CA ASP A 73 16.70 -4.73 -1.63
C ASP A 73 16.46 -3.22 -1.79
N VAL A 74 15.25 -2.85 -2.18
CA VAL A 74 14.82 -1.45 -2.14
C VAL A 74 14.51 -1.08 -0.70
N VAL A 75 15.14 0.00 -0.25
CA VAL A 75 14.94 0.61 1.05
C VAL A 75 14.30 1.99 0.86
N ARG A 76 13.46 2.39 1.82
CA ARG A 76 12.93 3.75 1.86
C ARG A 76 13.87 4.62 2.69
N CYS A 77 14.20 5.79 2.18
CA CYS A 77 15.15 6.71 2.78
C CYS A 77 14.59 8.12 2.84
N ALA A 78 14.96 8.86 3.89
CA ALA A 78 14.71 10.29 3.98
C ALA A 78 15.72 11.04 3.10
N GLY A 79 15.22 11.84 2.16
CA GLY A 79 16.00 12.62 1.20
C GLY A 79 15.44 12.53 -0.21
N SER A 80 16.11 13.23 -1.14
CA SER A 80 15.76 13.24 -2.56
C SER A 80 16.57 12.19 -3.32
N ALA A 81 15.84 11.29 -4.00
CA ALA A 81 16.44 10.27 -4.84
C ALA A 81 16.97 10.87 -6.15
N PRO A 82 18.19 10.52 -6.55
CA PRO A 82 18.71 10.79 -7.89
C PRO A 82 18.34 9.64 -8.83
N ILE A 83 17.04 9.31 -8.89
CA ILE A 83 16.55 8.17 -9.66
C ILE A 83 15.63 8.66 -10.79
N CYS A 84 15.84 8.15 -11.99
CA CYS A 84 14.98 8.42 -13.13
C CYS A 84 14.11 7.20 -13.42
N GLU A 85 12.80 7.40 -13.57
CA GLU A 85 11.86 6.37 -13.98
C GLU A 85 11.51 6.50 -15.47
N PHE A 86 11.67 5.39 -16.18
CA PHE A 86 11.31 5.24 -17.58
C PHE A 86 10.29 4.10 -17.73
N ILE A 87 9.16 4.40 -18.38
CA ILE A 87 8.14 3.43 -18.74
C ILE A 87 8.32 3.11 -20.23
N CYS A 88 8.84 1.92 -20.53
CA CYS A 88 9.03 1.45 -21.89
C CYS A 88 7.75 0.75 -22.35
N LEU A 89 7.07 1.34 -23.33
CA LEU A 89 5.90 0.75 -23.98
C LEU A 89 6.37 0.00 -25.23
N VAL A 90 6.11 -1.30 -25.22
CA VAL A 90 6.48 -2.25 -26.28
C VAL A 90 5.22 -2.81 -26.94
N PRO A 91 5.15 -2.97 -28.27
CA PRO A 91 4.01 -3.59 -28.95
C PRO A 91 3.81 -5.05 -28.51
N SER A 92 2.56 -5.46 -28.27
CA SER A 92 2.25 -6.84 -27.86
C SER A 92 2.43 -7.88 -28.99
N GLU A 93 2.35 -7.46 -30.25
CA GLU A 93 2.44 -8.35 -31.42
C GLU A 93 3.90 -8.66 -31.82
N GLY A 94 4.87 -8.23 -31.01
CA GLY A 94 6.28 -8.40 -31.27
C GLY A 94 6.95 -7.15 -31.85
N MET A 95 8.28 -7.19 -31.88
CA MET A 95 9.12 -6.09 -32.35
C MET A 95 9.74 -6.49 -33.70
N SER A 96 9.69 -5.61 -34.70
CA SER A 96 10.42 -5.83 -35.96
C SER A 96 11.91 -5.51 -35.76
N GLU A 97 12.77 -5.97 -36.69
CA GLU A 97 14.24 -5.89 -36.63
C GLU A 97 14.83 -4.47 -36.46
N ASN A 98 14.01 -3.40 -36.40
CA ASN A 98 14.47 -2.02 -36.21
C ASN A 98 13.31 -1.10 -35.76
N PRO A 99 12.90 -1.12 -34.48
CA PRO A 99 11.83 -0.25 -34.02
C PRO A 99 12.28 1.21 -33.95
N ALA A 100 11.40 2.14 -34.34
CA ALA A 100 11.62 3.55 -34.07
C ALA A 100 11.48 3.81 -32.56
N VAL A 101 12.51 4.36 -31.91
CA VAL A 101 12.45 4.72 -30.49
C VAL A 101 12.03 6.18 -30.34
N ARG A 102 10.94 6.44 -29.61
CA ARG A 102 10.50 7.79 -29.25
C ARG A 102 10.58 7.98 -27.74
N VAL A 103 11.18 9.07 -27.30
CA VAL A 103 11.18 9.48 -25.89
C VAL A 103 10.17 10.61 -25.73
N LEU A 104 9.19 10.42 -24.86
CA LEU A 104 8.12 11.37 -24.60
C LEU A 104 7.95 11.58 -23.09
N GLU A 105 7.46 12.74 -22.68
CA GLU A 105 6.96 12.89 -21.31
C GLU A 105 5.60 12.19 -21.15
N ILE A 106 5.22 11.86 -19.92
CA ILE A 106 3.98 11.08 -19.65
C ILE A 106 2.71 11.72 -20.21
N GLU A 107 2.64 13.05 -20.24
CA GLU A 107 1.54 13.81 -20.83
C GLU A 107 1.49 13.69 -22.35
N GLU A 108 2.64 13.92 -22.98
CA GLU A 108 2.79 13.84 -24.44
C GLU A 108 2.53 12.43 -24.93
N ALA A 109 3.03 11.41 -24.21
CA ALA A 109 2.78 10.01 -24.50
C ALA A 109 1.29 9.67 -24.45
N SER A 110 0.57 10.17 -23.43
CA SER A 110 -0.88 9.95 -23.31
C SER A 110 -1.65 10.58 -24.48
N LEU A 111 -1.29 11.80 -24.89
CA LEU A 111 -1.91 12.49 -26.01
C LEU A 111 -1.60 11.79 -27.34
N TYR A 112 -0.35 11.37 -27.53
CA TYR A 112 0.08 10.66 -28.72
C TYR A 112 -0.67 9.33 -28.89
N ILE A 113 -0.72 8.51 -27.84
CA ILE A 113 -1.45 7.23 -27.87
C ILE A 113 -2.93 7.48 -28.13
N ASN A 114 -3.58 8.42 -27.42
CA ASN A 114 -5.00 8.70 -27.64
C ASN A 114 -5.30 9.20 -29.06
N LYS A 115 -4.39 9.97 -29.67
CA LYS A 115 -4.51 10.41 -31.06
C LYS A 115 -4.37 9.24 -32.02
N SER A 116 -3.44 8.32 -31.76
CA SER A 116 -3.23 7.12 -32.58
C SER A 116 -4.38 6.12 -32.51
N TYR A 117 -5.19 6.14 -31.43
CA TYR A 117 -6.38 5.28 -31.25
C TYR A 117 -7.71 5.97 -31.57
N SER A 118 -7.71 7.26 -31.92
CA SER A 118 -8.94 7.94 -32.35
C SER A 118 -9.40 7.36 -33.69
N SER A 119 -10.68 7.03 -33.76
CA SER A 119 -11.34 6.09 -34.69
C SER A 119 -11.24 6.33 -36.21
N ASP A 120 -10.44 7.32 -36.65
CA ASP A 120 -10.29 7.72 -38.06
C ASP A 120 -8.94 7.32 -38.69
N ALA A 121 -8.00 6.74 -37.93
CA ALA A 121 -6.70 6.32 -38.44
C ALA A 121 -6.66 4.80 -38.77
N PRO A 122 -6.16 4.39 -39.95
CA PRO A 122 -6.00 2.97 -40.27
C PRO A 122 -5.00 2.30 -39.31
N PRO A 123 -5.20 1.02 -38.94
CA PRO A 123 -4.29 0.30 -38.04
C PRO A 123 -2.92 0.16 -38.71
N GLN A 124 -1.96 0.95 -38.23
CA GLN A 124 -0.57 0.85 -38.67
C GLN A 124 0.15 -0.19 -37.81
N PRO A 125 1.04 -1.02 -38.39
CA PRO A 125 1.90 -1.92 -37.62
C PRO A 125 2.75 -1.07 -36.66
N LYS A 126 2.64 -1.39 -35.37
CA LYS A 126 3.34 -0.68 -34.29
C LYS A 126 4.82 -1.07 -34.32
N ASN A 127 5.60 -0.47 -35.20
CA ASN A 127 7.05 -0.67 -35.22
C ASN A 127 7.78 0.46 -34.46
N GLU A 128 7.26 0.83 -33.30
CA GLU A 128 7.86 1.85 -32.45
C GLU A 128 7.84 1.44 -30.99
N VAL A 129 8.91 1.82 -30.28
CA VAL A 129 9.03 1.71 -28.82
C VAL A 129 8.89 3.11 -28.26
N ILE A 130 7.93 3.28 -27.35
CA ILE A 130 7.70 4.58 -26.70
C ILE A 130 8.31 4.52 -25.30
N ILE A 131 9.35 5.30 -25.09
CA ILE A 131 9.96 5.50 -23.77
C ILE A 131 9.29 6.71 -23.15
N VAL A 132 8.57 6.48 -22.06
CA VAL A 132 7.88 7.54 -21.34
C VAL A 132 8.69 7.91 -20.11
N ARG A 133 9.13 9.17 -20.03
CA ARG A 133 9.77 9.70 -18.82
C ARG A 133 8.71 10.23 -17.87
N ASN A 134 8.70 9.73 -16.64
CA ASN A 134 7.81 10.26 -15.61
C ASN A 134 8.49 11.43 -14.87
N THR A 135 8.21 12.66 -15.32
CA THR A 135 8.72 13.91 -14.72
C THR A 135 7.79 14.50 -13.66
N ARG A 136 6.56 13.99 -13.55
CA ARG A 136 5.53 14.52 -12.64
C ARG A 136 5.83 14.26 -11.17
N HIS A 137 6.52 13.16 -10.87
CA HIS A 137 6.76 12.70 -9.51
C HIS A 137 8.23 12.89 -9.14
N ALA A 138 8.47 13.46 -7.95
CA ALA A 138 9.83 13.78 -7.50
C ALA A 138 10.67 12.52 -7.17
N ALA A 139 10.02 11.40 -6.89
CA ALA A 139 10.65 10.11 -6.68
C ALA A 139 9.64 8.99 -7.03
N PRO A 140 10.04 7.95 -7.77
CA PRO A 140 9.18 6.84 -8.16
C PRO A 140 8.97 5.83 -7.03
N ASN A 141 7.87 5.06 -7.11
CA ASN A 141 7.55 3.98 -6.18
C ASN A 141 8.02 2.63 -6.73
N ILE A 142 9.24 2.24 -6.39
CA ILE A 142 9.85 0.99 -6.87
C ILE A 142 9.22 -0.22 -6.16
N SER A 143 8.92 -0.11 -4.86
CA SER A 143 8.35 -1.21 -4.05
C SER A 143 6.97 -1.63 -4.55
N HIS A 144 6.17 -0.67 -5.02
CA HIS A 144 4.83 -0.92 -5.54
C HIS A 144 4.85 -1.53 -6.94
N ASN A 145 5.87 -1.21 -7.73
CA ASN A 145 5.95 -1.59 -9.14
C ASN A 145 6.96 -2.72 -9.43
N ARG A 146 7.63 -3.26 -8.40
CA ARG A 146 8.65 -4.32 -8.57
C ARG A 146 8.10 -5.64 -9.13
N SER A 147 6.82 -5.91 -8.91
CA SER A 147 6.18 -7.19 -9.19
C SER A 147 4.81 -6.99 -9.79
N LYS A 148 4.33 -7.98 -10.55
CA LYS A 148 2.98 -7.96 -11.08
C LYS A 148 1.98 -7.67 -9.96
N ASN A 149 1.31 -6.53 -10.10
CA ASN A 149 0.31 -6.07 -9.15
C ASN A 149 -0.77 -7.13 -8.95
N ILE A 150 -1.12 -7.38 -7.68
CA ILE A 150 -2.20 -8.30 -7.34
C ILE A 150 -3.50 -7.78 -7.95
N GLY A 151 -4.24 -8.71 -8.55
CA GLY A 151 -5.54 -8.39 -9.15
C GLY A 151 -6.49 -7.86 -8.09
N ARG A 152 -7.29 -6.85 -8.45
CA ARG A 152 -8.36 -6.33 -7.56
C ARG A 152 -9.27 -7.45 -7.04
N GLY A 153 -9.51 -8.49 -7.86
CA GLY A 153 -10.29 -9.66 -7.46
C GLY A 153 -9.70 -10.46 -6.29
N GLU A 154 -8.39 -10.71 -6.28
CA GLU A 154 -7.72 -11.41 -5.15
C GLU A 154 -7.80 -10.59 -3.86
N LEU A 155 -7.72 -9.27 -4.00
CA LEU A 155 -7.82 -8.33 -2.88
C LEU A 155 -9.23 -8.30 -2.30
N TYR A 156 -10.26 -8.25 -3.15
CA TYR A 156 -11.66 -8.38 -2.72
C TYR A 156 -11.94 -9.74 -2.09
N LEU A 157 -11.42 -10.83 -2.65
CA LEU A 157 -11.57 -12.16 -2.08
C LEU A 157 -10.99 -12.21 -0.66
N THR A 158 -9.79 -11.65 -0.47
CA THR A 158 -9.13 -11.59 0.84
C THR A 158 -9.95 -10.77 1.85
N ALA A 159 -10.48 -9.61 1.43
CA ALA A 159 -11.35 -8.79 2.26
C ALA A 159 -12.64 -9.53 2.66
N CYS A 160 -13.29 -10.20 1.71
CA CYS A 160 -14.49 -11.01 1.96
C CYS A 160 -14.22 -12.16 2.93
N CYS A 161 -13.12 -12.91 2.72
CA CYS A 161 -12.70 -13.97 3.63
C CYS A 161 -12.46 -13.44 5.05
N GLY A 162 -11.85 -12.27 5.20
CA GLY A 162 -11.65 -11.64 6.51
C GLY A 162 -12.95 -11.26 7.21
N ILE A 163 -13.91 -10.69 6.47
CA ILE A 163 -15.25 -10.39 6.99
C ILE A 163 -15.97 -11.68 7.42
N ILE A 164 -15.95 -12.72 6.58
CA ILE A 164 -16.58 -14.02 6.88
C ILE A 164 -15.96 -14.64 8.13
N LEU A 165 -14.63 -14.63 8.24
CA LEU A 165 -13.92 -15.16 9.40
C LEU A 165 -14.33 -14.43 10.69
N GLN A 166 -14.43 -13.10 10.63
CA GLN A 166 -14.82 -12.30 11.77
C GLN A 166 -16.29 -12.50 12.18
N ILE A 167 -17.19 -12.57 11.20
CA ILE A 167 -18.59 -12.94 11.44
C ILE A 167 -18.65 -14.35 12.06
N GLY A 168 -17.85 -15.29 11.57
CA GLY A 168 -17.76 -16.65 12.12
C GLY A 168 -17.38 -16.67 13.61
N VAL A 169 -16.40 -15.86 14.02
CA VAL A 169 -16.04 -15.70 15.43
C VAL A 169 -17.19 -15.12 16.25
N LEU A 170 -17.88 -14.10 15.74
CA LEU A 170 -19.03 -13.48 16.43
C LEU A 170 -20.22 -14.44 16.55
N VAL A 171 -20.47 -15.24 15.52
CA VAL A 171 -21.49 -16.30 15.52
C VAL A 171 -21.15 -17.38 16.53
N TYR A 172 -19.88 -17.82 16.59
CA TYR A 172 -19.40 -18.75 17.61
C TYR A 172 -19.59 -18.19 19.04
N CYS A 173 -19.29 -16.91 19.25
CA CYS A 173 -19.54 -16.22 20.51
C CYS A 173 -21.04 -16.20 20.88
N SER A 174 -21.92 -15.99 19.89
CA SER A 174 -23.37 -16.03 20.07
C SER A 174 -23.85 -17.42 20.47
N PHE A 175 -23.37 -18.46 19.77
CA PHE A 175 -23.74 -19.85 20.05
C PHE A 175 -23.36 -20.30 21.46
N ILE A 176 -22.17 -19.94 21.96
CA ILE A 176 -21.75 -20.31 23.33
C ILE A 176 -22.65 -19.66 24.39
N THR A 177 -23.14 -18.45 24.14
CA THR A 177 -23.81 -17.62 25.14
C THR A 177 -25.33 -17.75 25.14
N GLN A 178 -25.95 -17.98 23.97
CA GLN A 178 -27.42 -18.03 23.85
C GLN A 178 -27.98 -19.46 23.87
N TYR A 179 -27.19 -20.47 23.50
CA TYR A 179 -27.69 -21.85 23.42
C TYR A 179 -27.60 -22.57 24.78
N SER A 180 -28.70 -22.52 25.53
CA SER A 180 -28.86 -23.05 26.90
C SER A 180 -28.28 -24.47 27.13
N LYS A 181 -28.41 -25.38 26.15
CA LYS A 181 -27.86 -26.75 26.23
C LYS A 181 -26.32 -26.82 26.19
N ILE A 182 -25.67 -25.85 25.55
CA ILE A 182 -24.21 -25.77 25.39
C ILE A 182 -23.60 -24.88 26.47
N THR A 183 -24.30 -23.83 26.91
CA THR A 183 -23.90 -22.96 28.03
C THR A 183 -23.66 -23.74 29.33
N ALA A 184 -24.38 -24.85 29.54
CA ALA A 184 -24.15 -25.76 30.68
C ALA A 184 -22.78 -26.49 30.63
N ARG A 185 -22.20 -26.71 29.43
CA ARG A 185 -20.85 -27.29 29.24
C ARG A 185 -19.73 -26.24 29.19
N PHE A 186 -20.06 -25.00 28.82
CA PHE A 186 -19.12 -23.89 28.68
C PHE A 186 -19.30 -22.86 29.80
N GLN A 187 -19.22 -23.32 31.04
CA GLN A 187 -19.24 -22.44 32.21
C GLN A 187 -17.87 -21.78 32.41
N LYS A 188 -17.88 -20.52 32.82
CA LYS A 188 -16.66 -19.84 33.25
C LYS A 188 -16.57 -19.97 34.77
N ASN A 189 -15.58 -20.72 35.26
CA ASN A 189 -15.38 -20.97 36.70
C ASN A 189 -16.64 -21.52 37.42
N GLY A 190 -17.44 -22.36 36.74
CA GLY A 190 -18.66 -22.93 37.32
C GLY A 190 -19.88 -22.00 37.33
N GLN A 191 -19.78 -20.79 36.77
CA GLN A 191 -20.90 -19.86 36.64
C GLN A 191 -21.29 -19.62 35.18
N PRO A 192 -22.59 -19.33 34.89
CA PRO A 192 -23.02 -18.95 33.56
C PRO A 192 -22.32 -17.65 33.12
N VAL A 193 -22.00 -17.58 31.83
CA VAL A 193 -21.39 -16.39 31.23
C VAL A 193 -22.28 -15.17 31.51
N GLY A 194 -21.69 -14.07 31.97
CA GLY A 194 -22.42 -12.84 32.26
C GLY A 194 -23.17 -12.36 31.01
N ARG A 195 -24.45 -12.02 31.15
CA ARG A 195 -25.31 -11.55 30.03
C ARG A 195 -24.75 -10.33 29.31
N TYR A 196 -23.88 -9.56 29.96
CA TYR A 196 -23.19 -8.39 29.40
C TYR A 196 -22.00 -8.76 28.49
N ALA A 197 -21.41 -9.95 28.63
CA ALA A 197 -20.14 -10.28 27.99
C ALA A 197 -20.24 -10.42 26.47
N PHE A 198 -21.30 -11.07 25.97
CA PHE A 198 -21.58 -11.19 24.55
C PHE A 198 -21.88 -9.85 23.86
N PRO A 199 -22.89 -9.06 24.29
CA PRO A 199 -23.21 -7.80 23.62
C PRO A 199 -22.03 -6.83 23.66
N LEU A 200 -21.24 -6.82 24.75
CA LEU A 200 -20.04 -6.00 24.84
C LEU A 200 -18.94 -6.45 23.89
N THR A 201 -18.75 -7.77 23.70
CA THR A 201 -17.81 -8.31 22.70
C THR A 201 -18.23 -7.96 21.29
N LEU A 202 -19.51 -8.10 20.96
CA LEU A 202 -20.05 -7.77 19.64
C LEU A 202 -19.89 -6.28 19.33
N VAL A 203 -20.41 -5.42 20.20
CA VAL A 203 -20.34 -3.95 20.04
C VAL A 203 -18.89 -3.49 20.01
N GLY A 204 -18.04 -4.01 20.91
CA GLY A 204 -16.62 -3.68 20.95
C GLY A 204 -15.90 -4.06 19.65
N THR A 205 -16.18 -5.25 19.11
CA THR A 205 -15.57 -5.73 17.85
C THR A 205 -16.00 -4.87 16.65
N VAL A 206 -17.29 -4.52 16.56
CA VAL A 206 -17.80 -3.66 15.48
C VAL A 206 -17.23 -2.25 15.57
N LEU A 207 -17.24 -1.66 16.77
CA LEU A 207 -16.63 -0.34 17.01
C LEU A 207 -15.15 -0.35 16.68
N LEU A 208 -14.40 -1.37 17.11
CA LEU A 208 -12.98 -1.48 16.82
C LEU A 208 -12.73 -1.52 15.30
N ASN A 209 -13.44 -2.36 14.56
CA ASN A 209 -13.31 -2.44 13.11
C ASN A 209 -13.55 -1.09 12.43
N ILE A 210 -14.64 -0.40 12.81
CA ILE A 210 -14.98 0.91 12.25
C ILE A 210 -13.88 1.93 12.58
N GLY A 211 -13.41 1.94 13.84
CA GLY A 211 -12.33 2.83 14.27
C GLY A 211 -11.03 2.60 13.49
N ILE A 212 -10.64 1.33 13.29
CA ILE A 212 -9.43 0.98 12.53
C ILE A 212 -9.61 1.30 11.04
N LEU A 213 -10.79 1.09 10.48
CA LEU A 213 -11.10 1.48 9.10
C LEU A 213 -10.95 2.99 8.90
N ILE A 214 -11.47 3.81 9.83
CA ILE A 214 -11.31 5.26 9.80
C ILE A 214 -9.84 5.65 9.94
N CYS A 215 -9.10 5.06 10.89
CA CYS A 215 -7.67 5.31 11.07
C CYS A 215 -6.85 4.96 9.81
N SER A 216 -7.14 3.82 9.19
CA SER A 216 -6.49 3.41 7.94
C SER A 216 -6.80 4.37 6.80
N HIS A 217 -8.07 4.77 6.67
CA HIS A 217 -8.51 5.68 5.63
C HIS A 217 -7.92 7.08 5.78
N VAL A 218 -7.65 7.56 7.00
CA VAL A 218 -6.93 8.83 7.23
C VAL A 218 -5.52 8.76 6.63
N VAL A 219 -4.81 7.65 6.84
CA VAL A 219 -3.46 7.45 6.33
C VAL A 219 -3.47 7.39 4.80
N GLU A 220 -4.39 6.61 4.23
CA GLU A 220 -4.61 6.51 2.78
C GLU A 220 -5.00 7.87 2.16
N SER A 221 -5.89 8.64 2.79
CA SER A 221 -6.34 9.95 2.29
C SER A 221 -5.25 11.01 2.28
N SER A 222 -4.13 10.74 2.96
CA SER A 222 -2.95 11.63 2.97
C SER A 222 -2.02 11.36 1.79
N THR A 223 -2.29 10.32 1.00
CA THR A 223 -1.58 9.95 -0.23
C THR A 223 -2.48 10.14 -1.45
N LYS A 224 -1.90 10.59 -2.56
CA LYS A 224 -2.57 10.68 -3.87
C LYS A 224 -2.02 9.58 -4.76
N GLU A 225 -2.90 8.68 -5.17
CA GLU A 225 -2.55 7.54 -6.00
C GLU A 225 -2.98 7.77 -7.44
N GLU A 226 -2.04 7.59 -8.37
CA GLU A 226 -2.26 7.64 -9.81
C GLU A 226 -1.90 6.27 -10.39
N ILE A 227 -2.82 5.69 -11.15
CA ILE A 227 -2.66 4.36 -11.74
C ILE A 227 -2.68 4.54 -13.25
N PHE A 228 -1.57 4.20 -13.90
CA PHE A 228 -1.45 4.19 -15.34
C PHE A 228 -1.61 2.77 -15.86
N THR A 229 -2.48 2.59 -16.86
CA THR A 229 -2.69 1.33 -17.56
C THR A 229 -2.16 1.45 -18.98
N PRO A 230 -1.39 0.47 -19.49
CA PRO A 230 -1.01 0.46 -20.89
C PRO A 230 -2.26 0.36 -21.77
N ALA A 231 -2.24 1.05 -22.92
CA ALA A 231 -3.30 0.95 -23.91
C ALA A 231 -3.33 -0.43 -24.59
N GLU A 232 -4.46 -0.81 -25.17
CA GLU A 232 -4.64 -2.15 -25.76
C GLU A 232 -3.58 -2.48 -26.82
N GLY A 233 -2.89 -3.61 -26.67
CA GLY A 233 -1.81 -4.02 -27.57
C GLY A 233 -0.47 -3.32 -27.33
N TRP A 234 -0.31 -2.66 -26.17
CA TRP A 234 0.98 -2.24 -25.62
C TRP A 234 1.26 -2.97 -24.31
N GLN A 235 2.53 -3.29 -24.08
CA GLN A 235 3.06 -3.83 -22.84
C GLN A 235 3.97 -2.80 -22.19
N ALA A 236 3.77 -2.51 -20.90
CA ALA A 236 4.60 -1.57 -20.17
C ALA A 236 5.69 -2.32 -19.39
N ARG A 237 6.94 -1.87 -19.52
CA ARG A 237 8.07 -2.31 -18.70
C ARG A 237 8.68 -1.12 -18.01
N LEU A 238 9.06 -1.27 -16.75
CA LEU A 238 9.67 -0.18 -15.98
C LEU A 238 11.17 -0.38 -15.91
N VAL A 239 11.88 0.74 -16.10
CA VAL A 239 13.31 0.83 -15.90
C VAL A 239 13.58 2.02 -15.00
N TRP A 240 14.29 1.79 -13.90
CA TRP A 240 14.75 2.82 -12.99
C TRP A 240 16.26 2.92 -13.07
N LEU A 241 16.76 4.13 -13.36
CA LEU A 241 18.19 4.41 -13.35
C LEU A 241 18.52 5.17 -12.07
N GLN A 242 19.18 4.51 -11.14
CA GLN A 242 19.66 5.09 -9.90
C GLN A 242 21.09 5.57 -10.09
N GLN A 243 21.36 6.83 -9.73
CA GLN A 243 22.72 7.39 -9.70
C GLN A 243 23.36 7.21 -8.33
N GLU A 244 24.68 7.20 -8.31
CA GLU A 244 25.48 7.19 -7.10
C GLU A 244 25.26 8.48 -6.28
N LYS A 245 24.86 8.32 -5.01
CA LYS A 245 24.64 9.44 -4.09
C LYS A 245 24.60 8.98 -2.64
N MET A 246 25.07 9.85 -1.77
CA MET A 246 24.87 9.75 -0.32
C MET A 246 23.49 10.31 0.06
N VAL A 247 22.65 9.48 0.68
CA VAL A 247 21.31 9.88 1.16
C VAL A 247 21.19 9.53 2.64
N GLY A 248 21.13 10.57 3.48
CA GLY A 248 21.30 10.42 4.93
C GLY A 248 22.71 9.91 5.23
N ASP A 249 22.80 8.80 5.96
CA ASP A 249 24.07 8.18 6.35
C ASP A 249 24.44 6.97 5.47
N GLN A 250 23.68 6.71 4.40
CA GLN A 250 23.89 5.56 3.51
C GLN A 250 24.40 6.02 2.13
N GLU A 251 25.41 5.30 1.65
CA GLU A 251 25.95 5.44 0.30
C GLU A 251 25.21 4.51 -0.66
N PHE A 252 24.58 5.09 -1.69
CA PHE A 252 23.93 4.35 -2.75
C PHE A 252 24.78 4.41 -4.00
N LYS A 253 25.00 3.25 -4.63
CA LYS A 253 25.75 3.14 -5.89
C LYS A 253 24.82 3.27 -7.10
N SER A 254 25.43 3.45 -8.27
CA SER A 254 24.70 3.47 -9.54
C SER A 254 24.20 2.08 -9.93
N PHE A 255 22.90 1.97 -10.21
CA PHE A 255 22.24 0.72 -10.60
C PHE A 255 21.14 0.98 -11.63
N ALA A 256 21.04 0.09 -12.62
CA ALA A 256 19.84 -0.06 -13.43
C ALA A 256 18.95 -1.11 -12.78
N LEU A 257 17.69 -0.77 -12.56
CA LEU A 257 16.67 -1.67 -12.07
C LEU A 257 15.62 -1.86 -13.16
N SER A 258 15.23 -3.10 -13.45
CA SER A 258 14.17 -3.37 -14.42
C SER A 258 13.19 -4.42 -13.95
N THR A 259 11.94 -4.27 -14.37
CA THR A 259 10.89 -5.27 -14.16
C THR A 259 11.08 -6.45 -15.13
N ARG A 260 11.12 -7.67 -14.59
CA ARG A 260 11.18 -8.92 -15.39
C ARG A 260 9.95 -9.14 -16.27
N GLU A 261 8.79 -8.76 -15.74
CA GLU A 261 7.49 -9.03 -16.34
C GLU A 261 6.83 -7.73 -16.81
N ASP A 262 6.00 -7.85 -17.84
CA ASP A 262 5.17 -6.75 -18.29
C ASP A 262 4.22 -6.32 -17.18
N GLN A 263 4.22 -5.02 -16.91
CA GLN A 263 3.42 -4.42 -15.86
C GLN A 263 2.01 -4.15 -16.39
N PRO A 264 0.96 -4.79 -15.85
CA PRO A 264 -0.40 -4.51 -16.26
C PRO A 264 -0.85 -3.11 -15.81
N ARG A 265 -0.21 -2.58 -14.76
CA ARG A 265 -0.52 -1.30 -14.12
C ARG A 265 0.77 -0.72 -13.54
N VAL A 266 1.02 0.55 -13.78
CA VAL A 266 2.08 1.33 -13.14
C VAL A 266 1.43 2.21 -12.09
N ILE A 267 1.88 2.12 -10.84
CA ILE A 267 1.31 2.85 -9.72
C ILE A 267 2.29 3.94 -9.29
N SER A 268 1.82 5.18 -9.25
CA SER A 268 2.56 6.28 -8.65
C SER A 268 1.78 6.81 -7.45
N SER A 269 2.42 6.95 -6.30
CA SER A 269 1.84 7.48 -5.08
C SER A 269 2.66 8.66 -4.60
N SER A 270 2.04 9.84 -4.55
CA SER A 270 2.65 11.07 -4.05
C SER A 270 1.94 11.60 -2.82
N ARG A 271 2.70 12.27 -1.94
CA ARG A 271 2.14 12.88 -0.74
C ARG A 271 1.21 14.02 -1.12
N VAL A 272 0.00 14.06 -0.57
CA VAL A 272 -0.91 15.20 -0.75
C VAL A 272 -0.29 16.43 -0.08
N ASP A 273 -0.11 17.52 -0.83
CA ASP A 273 0.41 18.76 -0.27
C ASP A 273 -0.62 19.39 0.68
N ARG A 274 -0.26 19.41 1.97
CA ARG A 274 -1.11 19.86 3.06
C ARG A 274 -1.36 21.37 3.03
N HIS A 275 -0.55 22.13 2.29
CA HIS A 275 -0.62 23.59 2.28
C HIS A 275 -1.75 24.18 1.41
N GLN A 276 -2.34 23.41 0.49
CA GLN A 276 -3.31 23.97 -0.45
C GLN A 276 -4.77 23.98 0.03
N THR A 277 -5.14 23.24 1.08
CA THR A 277 -6.56 23.15 1.49
C THR A 277 -6.78 23.05 3.01
N THR A 278 -6.98 24.19 3.69
CA THR A 278 -7.26 24.25 5.15
C THR A 278 -8.45 23.37 5.57
N LYS A 279 -9.52 23.32 4.77
CA LYS A 279 -10.72 22.50 5.04
C LYS A 279 -10.47 20.99 5.00
N ALA A 280 -9.58 20.53 4.11
CA ALA A 280 -9.23 19.10 4.03
C ALA A 280 -8.41 18.66 5.25
N ASN A 281 -7.57 19.57 5.77
CA ASN A 281 -6.79 19.33 6.97
C ASN A 281 -7.68 19.17 8.20
N GLU A 282 -8.62 20.09 8.42
CA GLU A 282 -9.57 20.02 9.53
C GLU A 282 -10.41 18.73 9.46
N LEU A 283 -10.86 18.34 8.27
CA LEU A 283 -11.62 17.11 8.08
C LEU A 283 -10.79 15.87 8.45
N ASN A 284 -9.53 15.80 8.02
CA ASN A 284 -8.65 14.67 8.34
C ASN A 284 -8.29 14.63 9.83
N GLU A 285 -8.11 15.78 10.48
CA GLU A 285 -7.90 15.87 11.92
C GLU A 285 -9.12 15.37 12.70
N ILE A 286 -10.33 15.81 12.33
CA ILE A 286 -11.59 15.36 12.94
C ILE A 286 -11.77 13.85 12.75
N LYS A 287 -11.56 13.34 11.52
CA LYS A 287 -11.61 11.90 11.25
C LYS A 287 -10.62 11.12 12.11
N THR A 288 -9.41 11.64 12.31
CA THR A 288 -8.40 11.02 13.17
C THR A 288 -8.86 10.97 14.62
N ILE A 289 -9.40 12.07 15.17
CA ILE A 289 -9.93 12.10 16.53
C ILE A 289 -11.07 11.09 16.69
N ILE A 290 -12.03 11.08 15.76
CA ILE A 290 -13.16 10.15 15.80
C ILE A 290 -12.67 8.70 15.71
N GLY A 291 -11.78 8.39 14.77
CA GLY A 291 -11.23 7.05 14.59
C GLY A 291 -10.46 6.55 15.82
N THR A 292 -9.65 7.41 16.43
CA THR A 292 -8.87 7.09 17.65
C THR A 292 -9.77 6.86 18.87
N VAL A 293 -10.79 7.70 19.08
CA VAL A 293 -11.74 7.52 20.19
C VAL A 293 -12.58 6.26 20.00
N ILE A 294 -13.14 6.04 18.81
CA ILE A 294 -13.97 4.87 18.51
C ILE A 294 -13.16 3.57 18.65
N SER A 295 -11.93 3.54 18.13
CA SER A 295 -11.06 2.36 18.23
C SER A 295 -10.63 2.07 19.67
N LEU A 296 -10.34 3.08 20.48
CA LEU A 296 -10.03 2.87 21.91
C LEU A 296 -11.24 2.34 22.69
N ILE A 297 -12.42 2.94 22.51
CA ILE A 297 -13.66 2.47 23.14
C ILE A 297 -13.96 1.03 22.71
N GLY A 298 -13.87 0.75 21.41
CA GLY A 298 -14.08 -0.58 20.85
C GLY A 298 -13.09 -1.61 21.41
N PHE A 299 -11.80 -1.26 21.48
CA PHE A 299 -10.75 -2.11 22.04
C PHE A 299 -11.01 -2.48 23.50
N PHE A 300 -11.29 -1.49 24.36
CA PHE A 300 -11.55 -1.76 25.78
C PHE A 300 -12.85 -2.54 25.98
N ALA A 301 -13.92 -2.20 25.25
CA ALA A 301 -15.18 -2.95 25.29
C ALA A 301 -14.97 -4.41 24.86
N GLN A 302 -14.30 -4.65 23.74
CA GLN A 302 -13.99 -6.00 23.26
C GLN A 302 -13.14 -6.77 24.27
N PHE A 303 -12.12 -6.14 24.86
CA PHE A 303 -11.26 -6.78 25.85
C PHE A 303 -12.04 -7.22 27.10
N ILE A 304 -12.88 -6.34 27.65
CA ILE A 304 -13.72 -6.64 28.81
C ILE A 304 -14.75 -7.73 28.46
N GLY A 305 -15.34 -7.65 27.27
CA GLY A 305 -16.30 -8.63 26.76
C GLY A 305 -15.69 -10.03 26.66
N ILE A 306 -14.57 -10.16 25.94
CA ILE A 306 -13.86 -11.44 25.77
C ILE A 306 -13.41 -11.98 27.12
N ARG A 307 -12.89 -11.12 28.01
CA ARG A 307 -12.52 -11.52 29.37
C ARG A 307 -13.72 -12.07 30.13
N GLY A 308 -14.92 -11.59 29.87
CA GLY A 308 -16.17 -12.09 30.45
C GLY A 308 -16.62 -13.46 29.93
N MET A 309 -16.13 -13.88 28.76
CA MET A 309 -16.52 -15.12 28.08
C MET A 309 -15.63 -16.32 28.45
N HIS A 310 -15.99 -17.50 27.95
CA HIS A 310 -15.19 -18.71 28.06
C HIS A 310 -13.86 -18.57 27.29
N TRP A 311 -12.77 -19.16 27.79
CA TRP A 311 -11.42 -19.03 27.21
C TRP A 311 -11.32 -19.47 25.74
N SER A 312 -12.19 -20.37 25.30
CA SER A 312 -12.26 -20.81 23.89
C SER A 312 -12.53 -19.65 22.93
N VAL A 313 -13.23 -18.60 23.37
CA VAL A 313 -13.47 -17.39 22.57
C VAL A 313 -12.18 -16.63 22.29
N SER A 314 -11.31 -16.52 23.29
CA SER A 314 -9.99 -15.90 23.12
C SER A 314 -9.13 -16.69 22.13
N ILE A 315 -9.19 -18.03 22.17
CA ILE A 315 -8.48 -18.88 21.20
C ILE A 315 -9.06 -18.74 19.81
N ALA A 316 -10.39 -18.77 19.65
CA ALA A 316 -11.02 -18.57 18.34
C ALA A 316 -10.64 -17.22 17.72
N SER A 317 -10.58 -16.16 18.55
CA SER A 317 -10.13 -14.83 18.13
C SER A 317 -8.65 -14.84 17.72
N LEU A 318 -7.79 -15.53 18.47
CA LEU A 318 -6.38 -15.67 18.14
C LEU A 318 -6.17 -16.42 16.81
N VAL A 319 -6.90 -17.53 16.60
CA VAL A 319 -6.87 -18.29 15.34
C VAL A 319 -7.31 -17.40 14.18
N ALA A 320 -8.36 -16.60 14.35
CA ALA A 320 -8.80 -15.66 13.33
C ALA A 320 -7.73 -14.61 12.98
N VAL A 321 -7.04 -14.05 13.99
CA VAL A 321 -5.93 -13.11 13.79
C VAL A 321 -4.75 -13.78 13.07
N LEU A 322 -4.42 -15.03 13.39
CA LEU A 322 -3.34 -15.77 12.73
C LEU A 322 -3.66 -16.04 11.26
N ILE A 323 -4.88 -16.50 10.95
CA ILE A 323 -5.34 -16.71 9.57
C ILE A 323 -5.28 -15.39 8.80
N MET A 324 -5.79 -14.30 9.36
CA MET A 324 -5.73 -12.98 8.71
C MET A 324 -4.30 -12.47 8.52
N THR A 325 -3.40 -12.76 9.46
CA THR A 325 -1.99 -12.40 9.32
C THR A 325 -1.33 -13.15 8.17
N ALA A 326 -1.63 -14.45 8.00
CA ALA A 326 -1.17 -15.23 6.86
C ALA A 326 -1.75 -14.71 5.53
N MET A 327 -3.04 -14.36 5.50
CA MET A 327 -3.67 -13.77 4.31
C MET A 327 -3.07 -12.42 3.95
N ARG A 328 -2.78 -11.55 4.93
CA ARG A 328 -2.08 -10.27 4.71
C ARG A 328 -0.67 -10.48 4.14
N ALA A 329 0.06 -11.48 4.64
CA ALA A 329 1.36 -11.83 4.11
C ALA A 329 1.27 -12.37 2.66
N TRP A 330 0.25 -13.18 2.37
CA TRP A 330 0.00 -13.70 1.02
C TRP A 330 -0.29 -12.58 0.01
N VAL A 331 -1.13 -11.61 0.38
CA VAL A 331 -1.40 -10.40 -0.43
C VAL A 331 -0.14 -9.55 -0.62
N ARG A 332 0.95 -9.79 0.12
CA ARG A 332 2.20 -9.04 -0.02
C ARG A 332 3.38 -9.87 -0.50
N ARG A 333 3.15 -11.09 -1.00
CA ARG A 333 4.19 -11.96 -1.57
C ARG A 333 4.97 -11.32 -2.73
N GLY A 334 4.40 -10.32 -3.40
CA GLY A 334 5.08 -9.55 -4.45
C GLY A 334 6.30 -8.78 -3.94
N LEU A 335 6.32 -8.39 -2.66
CA LEU A 335 7.44 -7.64 -2.06
C LEU A 335 8.73 -8.47 -2.00
N THR A 336 8.65 -9.80 -1.97
CA THR A 336 9.85 -10.67 -1.93
C THR A 336 10.35 -11.05 -3.32
N THR A 337 9.74 -10.56 -4.39
CA THR A 337 10.19 -10.88 -5.75
C THR A 337 11.49 -10.13 -6.09
N PRO A 338 12.48 -10.81 -6.68
CA PRO A 338 13.74 -10.18 -7.01
C PRO A 338 13.57 -9.25 -8.22
N ILE A 339 14.06 -8.02 -8.08
CA ILE A 339 14.19 -7.05 -9.17
C ILE A 339 15.46 -7.42 -9.96
N ILE A 340 15.46 -7.24 -11.29
CA ILE A 340 16.71 -7.31 -12.05
C ILE A 340 17.50 -6.04 -11.72
N SER A 341 18.68 -6.20 -11.13
CA SER A 341 19.59 -5.11 -10.82
C SER A 341 20.91 -5.31 -11.54
N GLU A 342 21.35 -4.32 -12.30
CA GLU A 342 22.66 -4.31 -12.95
C GLU A 342 23.49 -3.14 -12.42
N PRO A 343 24.72 -3.39 -11.94
CA PRO A 343 25.60 -2.32 -11.49
C PRO A 343 26.07 -1.48 -12.68
N LEU A 344 26.06 -0.17 -12.52
CA LEU A 344 26.47 0.77 -13.58
C LEU A 344 27.74 1.52 -13.18
N LEU A 345 28.45 2.03 -14.19
CA LEU A 345 29.49 3.03 -13.93
C LEU A 345 28.83 4.36 -13.52
N PRO A 346 29.31 5.00 -12.45
CA PRO A 346 28.81 6.30 -12.02
C PRO A 346 28.93 7.35 -13.13
N GLY A 347 27.84 8.08 -13.37
CA GLY A 347 27.77 9.17 -14.36
C GLY A 347 27.50 8.73 -15.80
N PHE A 348 27.51 7.42 -16.09
CA PHE A 348 27.22 6.86 -17.42
C PHE A 348 25.89 6.09 -17.46
N GLU A 349 24.99 6.34 -16.50
CA GLU A 349 23.76 5.55 -16.37
C GLU A 349 22.79 5.76 -17.54
N LEU A 350 22.69 7.01 -18.01
CA LEU A 350 21.88 7.38 -19.18
C LEU A 350 22.49 6.84 -20.47
N ASP A 351 23.82 6.84 -20.57
CA ASP A 351 24.54 6.32 -21.74
C ASP A 351 24.35 4.80 -21.86
N TRP A 352 24.43 4.08 -20.73
CA TRP A 352 24.11 2.65 -20.66
C TRP A 352 22.66 2.36 -21.10
N PHE A 353 21.71 3.16 -20.62
CA PHE A 353 20.31 3.00 -21.01
C PHE A 353 20.11 3.24 -22.51
N ALA A 354 20.77 4.25 -23.08
CA ALA A 354 20.73 4.51 -24.52
C ALA A 354 21.37 3.38 -25.35
N ASP A 355 22.48 2.80 -24.87
CA ASP A 355 23.18 1.71 -25.56
C ASP A 355 22.32 0.42 -25.61
N THR A 356 21.53 0.16 -24.55
CA THR A 356 20.56 -0.95 -24.54
C THR A 356 19.58 -0.91 -25.73
N PHE A 357 19.25 0.29 -26.25
CA PHE A 357 18.40 0.43 -27.44
C PHE A 357 19.17 0.41 -28.76
N ARG A 358 20.48 0.60 -28.72
CA ARG A 358 21.32 0.46 -29.91
C ARG A 358 21.40 -1.00 -30.35
N ASP A 359 21.46 -1.91 -29.39
CA ASP A 359 21.47 -3.36 -29.64
C ASP A 359 20.13 -3.89 -30.18
N LEU A 360 19.01 -3.16 -29.99
CA LEU A 360 17.72 -3.47 -30.62
C LEU A 360 17.68 -3.09 -32.12
N LYS A 361 18.70 -2.37 -32.61
CA LYS A 361 18.80 -1.84 -33.97
C LYS A 361 19.74 -2.67 -34.87
N ASN A 362 20.44 -3.64 -34.29
CA ASN A 362 21.34 -4.57 -34.96
C ASN A 362 20.79 -5.99 -34.86
#